data_AF-A0A7V5DCF1-F1
#
_entry.id   AF-A0A7V5DCF1-F1
#
_cell.length_a   1.000
_cell.length_b   1.000
_cell.length_c   1.000
_cell.angle_alpha   90.00
_cell.angle_beta   90.00
_cell.angle_gamma   90.00
#
_symmetry.space_group_name_H-M   'P 1'
#
loop_
_entity.id
_entity.type
_entity.pdbx_description
1 polymer ?
#
loop_
_entity_poly.entity_id
_entity_poly.type
_entity_poly.pdbx_seq_one_letter_code
_entity_poly.pdbx_strand_id
1 'polypeptide(L)'
;ERYGVDNVAVVPFSLEFARQDARQYVEDFLIKKFQPRYIVIGYDHRFGAGREGDISFLKKYESQAGFEVIEIPAQEVDDIAVSSSKIRRALDAADVQLANRLLGHPFFFSGKVVAGQKIGRSIGFPTANIEIEDPHKLILPQGIYAARVSPGRDAMLYIGDRPTLEGAKNQTIEVHIIGFSGDLYGQNLMVEALDFVRYDKKLGDLEALKHQIEQDKIEIQKRLESGRRTLDSPASKIQRPISDVAVVILNYNTRRHLEQFLPSVVANSPGARIIVADNGSPDDSVAFLRQHYPQVEVIDLQQNYGFAQGYNEALRQVKSDIYVILNSDVEVTPGWMEPVLKAMHDDPAIAIAQPKILAWQEKNKFEYAGAAGGWIDSLGYPFCRGRIFSKREEDRGQYDAPQECFWAAGAAFFIRADLYHTFGGFDGDYFAHNEEIDLCWRLKRAGYSVWCVPQSVVYHLGGGTLEYENPRKVFLNFRNSLYSLLKNVPVRKLLWLIPARFLLDGLAGVRFAAKGQFRAIWAIVRAHFSFYGNFRKTLRKRFAVAEIIDKQKFKPQNRSGIYPGSIIAAHYLRRIKEFSKL
;
A
#
# COMPACT_ATOMS: atom_id res chain seq x y z
N GLU A 1 14.60 22.87 -11.61
CA GLU A 1 15.80 22.30 -10.95
C GLU A 1 15.54 21.05 -10.10
N ARG A 2 14.95 21.11 -8.88
CA ARG A 2 14.80 19.92 -7.99
C ARG A 2 14.23 18.66 -8.66
N TYR A 3 13.29 18.82 -9.59
CA TYR A 3 12.63 17.72 -10.31
C TYR A 3 13.24 17.42 -11.69
N GLY A 4 14.47 17.88 -11.95
CA GLY A 4 15.16 17.63 -13.23
C GLY A 4 14.65 18.47 -14.40
N VAL A 5 13.94 19.58 -14.13
CA VAL A 5 13.54 20.55 -15.18
C VAL A 5 14.72 21.48 -15.47
N ASP A 6 15.23 21.42 -16.70
CA ASP A 6 16.37 22.22 -17.18
C ASP A 6 15.98 23.66 -17.52
N ASN A 7 14.81 23.88 -18.11
CA ASN A 7 14.35 25.18 -18.59
C ASN A 7 12.88 25.41 -18.26
N VAL A 8 12.51 26.64 -17.90
CA VAL A 8 11.12 27.05 -17.68
C VAL A 8 10.81 28.23 -18.61
N ALA A 9 9.88 28.02 -19.53
CA ALA A 9 9.37 29.08 -20.39
C ALA A 9 8.13 29.72 -19.75
N VAL A 10 8.27 30.94 -19.23
CA VAL A 10 7.15 31.72 -18.69
C VAL A 10 6.54 32.54 -19.83
N VAL A 11 5.33 32.18 -20.25
CA VAL A 11 4.64 32.84 -21.36
C VAL A 11 3.49 33.69 -20.81
N PRO A 12 3.56 35.03 -20.91
CA PRO A 12 2.44 35.88 -20.55
C PRO A 12 1.23 35.58 -21.44
N PHE A 13 0.05 35.44 -20.84
CA PHE A 13 -1.20 35.23 -21.56
C PHE A 13 -1.72 36.55 -22.16
N SER A 14 -0.98 37.09 -23.13
CA SER A 14 -1.30 38.35 -23.81
C SER A 14 -2.51 38.18 -24.73
N LEU A 15 -3.13 39.30 -25.14
CA LEU A 15 -4.23 39.29 -26.09
C LEU A 15 -3.84 38.64 -27.42
N GLU A 16 -2.60 38.82 -27.86
CA GLU A 16 -2.05 38.18 -29.06
C GLU A 16 -1.96 36.66 -28.90
N PHE A 17 -1.42 36.20 -27.76
CA PHE A 17 -1.31 34.77 -27.47
C PHE A 17 -2.67 34.09 -27.31
N ALA A 18 -3.62 34.74 -26.64
CA ALA A 18 -4.97 34.22 -26.41
C ALA A 18 -5.82 34.11 -27.68
N ARG A 19 -5.48 34.86 -28.75
CA ARG A 19 -6.19 34.85 -30.04
C ARG A 19 -5.69 33.78 -31.00
N GLN A 20 -4.58 33.12 -30.70
CA GLN A 20 -4.07 32.03 -31.53
C GLN A 20 -5.07 30.87 -31.53
N ASP A 21 -5.44 30.42 -32.72
CA ASP A 21 -6.22 29.19 -32.85
C ASP A 21 -5.36 27.96 -32.45
N ALA A 22 -5.99 26.80 -32.25
CA ALA A 22 -5.31 25.59 -31.83
C ALA A 22 -4.23 25.14 -32.83
N ARG A 23 -4.39 25.44 -34.12
CA ARG A 23 -3.39 25.12 -35.14
C ARG A 23 -2.17 26.02 -35.00
N GLN A 24 -2.35 27.34 -34.93
CA GLN A 24 -1.29 28.32 -34.73
C GLN A 24 -0.52 28.03 -33.43
N TYR A 25 -1.23 27.66 -32.37
CA TYR A 25 -0.60 27.27 -31.11
C TYR A 25 0.34 26.06 -31.27
N VAL A 26 -0.06 25.04 -32.04
CA VAL A 26 0.77 23.85 -32.25
C VAL A 26 1.92 24.14 -33.24
N GLU A 27 1.63 24.73 -34.40
CA GLU A 27 2.61 24.94 -35.47
C GLU A 27 3.62 26.05 -35.12
N ASP A 28 3.14 27.25 -34.78
CA ASP A 28 3.98 28.43 -34.62
C ASP A 28 4.59 28.56 -33.22
N PHE A 29 3.88 28.08 -32.20
CA PHE A 29 4.35 28.17 -30.82
C PHE A 29 5.04 26.89 -30.36
N LEU A 30 4.39 25.72 -30.37
CA LEU A 30 5.02 24.49 -29.86
C LEU A 30 6.13 23.96 -30.78
N ILE A 31 5.83 23.65 -32.04
CA ILE A 31 6.77 23.01 -32.96
C ILE A 31 7.91 23.96 -33.32
N LYS A 32 7.58 25.15 -33.82
CA LYS A 32 8.60 26.09 -34.35
C LYS A 32 9.54 26.61 -33.27
N LYS A 33 9.08 26.81 -32.02
CA LYS A 33 9.94 27.36 -30.95
C LYS A 33 10.67 26.30 -30.14
N PHE A 34 10.05 25.13 -29.91
CA PHE A 34 10.61 24.13 -28.98
C PHE A 34 11.06 22.85 -29.66
N GLN A 35 10.59 22.56 -30.89
CA GLN A 35 10.92 21.34 -31.64
C GLN A 35 10.88 20.07 -30.77
N PRO A 36 9.77 19.82 -30.04
CA PRO A 36 9.73 18.76 -29.05
C PRO A 36 9.82 17.39 -29.71
N ARG A 37 10.44 16.43 -29.02
CA ARG A 37 10.32 14.99 -29.36
C ARG A 37 9.15 14.33 -28.63
N TYR A 38 8.81 14.87 -27.45
CA TYR A 38 7.71 14.41 -26.62
C TYR A 38 6.95 15.62 -26.11
N ILE A 39 5.62 15.53 -26.12
CA ILE A 39 4.74 16.52 -25.50
C ILE A 39 3.96 15.81 -24.40
N VAL A 40 4.18 16.22 -23.16
CA VAL A 40 3.53 15.61 -22.00
C VAL A 40 2.48 16.57 -21.45
N ILE A 41 1.22 16.15 -21.40
CA ILE A 41 0.10 16.99 -20.95
C ILE A 41 -0.87 16.21 -20.06
N GLY A 42 -1.55 16.91 -19.16
CA GLY A 42 -2.62 16.33 -18.35
C GLY A 42 -3.91 16.10 -19.14
N TYR A 43 -4.72 15.15 -18.68
CA TYR A 43 -6.01 14.77 -19.27
C TYR A 43 -7.01 15.93 -19.49
N ASP A 44 -6.92 17.00 -18.69
CA ASP A 44 -7.82 18.16 -18.72
C ASP A 44 -7.24 19.37 -19.49
N HIS A 45 -6.09 19.20 -20.13
CA HIS A 45 -5.40 20.27 -20.84
C HIS A 45 -6.20 20.76 -22.05
N ARG A 46 -6.33 22.09 -22.17
CA ARG A 46 -6.99 22.78 -23.29
C ARG A 46 -6.15 23.96 -23.75
N PHE A 47 -6.12 24.21 -25.05
CA PHE A 47 -5.36 25.29 -25.68
C PHE A 47 -6.08 25.86 -26.91
N GLY A 48 -5.53 26.91 -27.49
CA GLY A 48 -6.14 27.63 -28.62
C GLY A 48 -7.33 28.52 -28.21
N ALA A 49 -7.67 29.44 -29.09
CA ALA A 49 -8.81 30.34 -28.94
C ALA A 49 -10.09 29.53 -28.69
N GLY A 50 -10.87 29.93 -27.68
CA GLY A 50 -12.11 29.22 -27.33
C GLY A 50 -11.92 27.82 -26.72
N ARG A 51 -10.69 27.42 -26.34
CA ARG A 51 -10.37 26.08 -25.79
C ARG A 51 -10.65 24.94 -26.77
N GLU A 52 -10.55 25.23 -28.07
CA GLU A 52 -10.86 24.28 -29.14
C GLU A 52 -9.83 23.14 -29.26
N GLY A 53 -8.61 23.37 -28.79
CA GLY A 53 -7.52 22.39 -28.80
C GLY A 53 -7.52 21.50 -27.56
N ASP A 54 -7.28 20.21 -27.77
CA ASP A 54 -7.11 19.19 -26.74
C ASP A 54 -6.12 18.10 -27.13
N ILE A 55 -6.03 17.04 -26.33
CA ILE A 55 -5.13 15.91 -26.56
C ILE A 55 -5.42 15.24 -27.91
N SER A 56 -6.70 15.08 -28.27
CA SER A 56 -7.09 14.50 -29.55
C SER A 56 -6.66 15.39 -30.71
N PHE A 57 -6.68 16.71 -30.53
CA PHE A 57 -6.13 17.66 -31.50
C PHE A 57 -4.61 17.47 -31.66
N LEU A 58 -3.85 17.39 -30.55
CA LEU A 58 -2.39 17.17 -30.60
C LEU A 58 -2.01 15.82 -31.23
N LYS A 59 -2.75 14.74 -30.94
CA LYS A 59 -2.50 13.41 -31.52
C LYS A 59 -2.57 13.39 -33.05
N LYS A 60 -3.39 14.27 -33.66
CA LYS A 60 -3.43 14.40 -35.13
C LYS A 60 -2.09 14.85 -35.71
N TYR A 61 -1.29 15.59 -34.95
CA TYR A 61 0.01 16.11 -35.37
C TYR A 61 1.18 15.16 -35.09
N GLU A 62 1.00 14.07 -34.32
CA GLU A 62 2.07 13.09 -34.04
C GLU A 62 2.67 12.53 -35.34
N SER A 63 1.82 12.21 -36.30
CA SER A 63 2.22 11.66 -37.61
C SER A 63 2.93 12.67 -38.52
N GLN A 64 2.72 13.98 -38.31
CA GLN A 64 3.19 15.04 -39.22
C GLN A 64 4.40 15.81 -38.66
N ALA A 65 4.51 15.92 -37.34
CA ALA A 65 5.43 16.83 -36.67
C ALA A 65 6.58 16.14 -35.92
N GLY A 66 6.62 14.80 -35.89
CA GLY A 66 7.75 14.05 -35.34
C GLY A 66 7.87 14.05 -33.81
N PHE A 67 6.79 14.39 -33.09
CA PHE A 67 6.70 14.27 -31.63
C PHE A 67 5.68 13.21 -31.22
N GLU A 68 5.85 12.65 -30.01
CA GLU A 68 4.90 11.75 -29.37
C GLU A 68 4.17 12.45 -28.22
N VAL A 69 2.85 12.30 -28.13
CA VAL A 69 2.01 12.90 -27.09
C VAL A 69 1.80 11.89 -25.97
N ILE A 70 2.30 12.23 -24.79
CA ILE A 70 2.11 11.43 -23.58
C ILE A 70 1.04 12.11 -22.72
N GLU A 71 -0.09 11.41 -22.58
CA GLU A 71 -1.17 11.84 -21.69
C GLU A 71 -0.87 11.37 -20.26
N ILE A 72 -0.78 12.32 -19.32
CA ILE A 72 -0.76 12.02 -17.89
C ILE A 72 -2.23 11.90 -17.44
N PRO A 73 -2.69 10.70 -17.03
CA PRO A 73 -4.03 10.52 -16.49
C PRO A 73 -4.18 11.34 -15.20
N ALA A 74 -5.42 11.63 -14.81
CA ALA A 74 -5.69 12.28 -13.53
C ALA A 74 -4.95 11.54 -12.40
N GLN A 75 -4.00 12.20 -11.74
CA GLN A 75 -3.28 11.61 -10.62
C GLN A 75 -4.19 11.63 -9.39
N GLU A 76 -4.71 10.45 -9.03
CA GLU A 76 -5.51 10.25 -7.83
C GLU A 76 -4.58 9.94 -6.65
N VAL A 77 -4.33 10.92 -5.79
CA VAL A 77 -3.78 10.66 -4.46
C VAL A 77 -4.97 10.59 -3.50
N ASP A 78 -5.14 9.45 -2.85
CA ASP A 78 -6.25 9.15 -1.93
C ASP A 78 -7.68 9.23 -2.53
N ASP A 79 -7.85 8.95 -3.84
CA ASP A 79 -9.08 9.15 -4.67
C ASP A 79 -9.85 10.47 -4.52
N ILE A 80 -9.06 11.53 -4.33
CA ILE A 80 -9.46 12.89 -4.61
C ILE A 80 -8.59 13.38 -5.77
N ALA A 81 -9.14 13.56 -6.97
CA ALA A 81 -8.41 14.16 -8.09
C ALA A 81 -7.68 15.44 -7.61
N VAL A 82 -6.35 15.42 -7.61
CA VAL A 82 -5.53 16.52 -7.08
C VAL A 82 -5.73 17.74 -7.98
N SER A 83 -6.14 18.87 -7.41
CA SER A 83 -6.28 20.13 -8.15
C SER A 83 -5.91 21.31 -7.26
N SER A 84 -5.41 22.39 -7.87
CA SER A 84 -5.07 23.62 -7.14
C SER A 84 -6.26 24.17 -6.35
N SER A 85 -7.48 24.03 -6.87
CA SER A 85 -8.71 24.45 -6.19
C SER A 85 -8.94 23.70 -4.87
N LYS A 86 -8.64 22.40 -4.81
CA LYS A 86 -8.78 21.61 -3.59
C LYS A 86 -7.70 21.93 -2.58
N ILE A 87 -6.46 22.11 -3.04
CA ILE A 87 -5.35 22.55 -2.17
C ILE A 87 -5.68 23.91 -1.54
N ARG A 88 -6.18 24.88 -2.33
CA ARG A 88 -6.62 26.18 -1.82
C ARG A 88 -7.72 26.04 -0.77
N ARG A 89 -8.77 25.26 -1.03
CA ARG A 89 -9.84 25.02 -0.04
C ARG A 89 -9.34 24.40 1.26
N ALA A 90 -8.40 23.45 1.18
CA ALA A 90 -7.81 22.84 2.37
C ALA A 90 -7.00 23.87 3.17
N LEU A 91 -6.19 24.70 2.50
CA LEU A 91 -5.44 25.77 3.15
C LEU A 91 -6.39 26.82 3.76
N ASP A 92 -7.44 27.25 3.06
CA ASP A 92 -8.46 28.19 3.53
C ASP A 92 -9.24 27.66 4.74
N ALA A 93 -9.40 26.34 4.84
CA ALA A 93 -10.03 25.65 5.97
C ALA A 93 -9.06 25.34 7.12
N ALA A 94 -7.81 25.80 7.04
CA ALA A 94 -6.72 25.47 7.96
C ALA A 94 -6.40 23.96 8.07
N ASP A 95 -6.81 23.14 7.09
CA ASP A 95 -6.44 21.72 6.98
C ASP A 95 -5.06 21.58 6.31
N VAL A 96 -4.04 21.99 7.07
CA VAL A 96 -2.63 21.98 6.63
C VAL A 96 -2.16 20.56 6.31
N GLN A 97 -2.65 19.55 7.03
CA GLN A 97 -2.25 18.16 6.79
C GLN A 97 -2.76 17.64 5.44
N LEU A 98 -4.02 17.91 5.10
CA LEU A 98 -4.57 17.56 3.79
C LEU A 98 -3.85 18.33 2.69
N ALA A 99 -3.64 19.65 2.87
CA ALA A 99 -2.92 20.46 1.89
C ALA A 99 -1.51 19.92 1.62
N ASN A 100 -0.74 19.61 2.67
CA ASN A 100 0.61 19.05 2.55
C ASN A 100 0.62 17.68 1.86
N ARG A 101 -0.39 16.85 2.12
CA ARG A 101 -0.55 15.55 1.45
C ARG A 101 -0.83 15.70 -0.04
N LEU A 102 -1.73 16.61 -0.40
CA LEU A 102 -2.08 16.91 -1.79
C LEU A 102 -0.91 17.56 -2.54
N LEU A 103 -0.09 18.38 -1.86
CA LEU A 103 1.12 19.01 -2.42
C LEU A 103 2.31 18.05 -2.55
N GLY A 104 2.36 17.00 -1.72
CA GLY A 104 3.52 16.10 -1.61
C GLY A 104 4.72 16.73 -0.88
N HIS A 105 4.57 17.93 -0.33
CA HIS A 105 5.54 18.61 0.52
C HIS A 105 4.82 19.61 1.46
N PRO A 106 5.46 20.06 2.56
CA PRO A 106 4.90 21.11 3.39
C PRO A 106 4.61 22.38 2.61
N PHE A 107 3.43 22.97 2.81
CA PHE A 107 3.10 24.29 2.32
C PHE A 107 4.04 25.31 2.95
N PHE A 108 4.60 26.21 2.14
CA PHE A 108 5.57 27.19 2.61
C PHE A 108 5.37 28.56 1.98
N PHE A 109 5.83 29.57 2.73
CA PHE A 109 6.00 30.94 2.25
C PHE A 109 7.36 31.47 2.67
N SER A 110 7.79 32.55 2.03
CA SER A 110 9.05 33.21 2.34
C SER A 110 8.79 34.70 2.55
N GLY A 111 9.50 35.29 3.49
CA GLY A 111 9.35 36.70 3.82
C GLY A 111 10.51 37.24 4.63
N LYS A 112 10.60 38.56 4.67
CA LYS A 112 11.66 39.30 5.34
C LYS A 112 11.32 39.49 6.81
N VAL A 113 12.30 39.32 7.69
CA VAL A 113 12.13 39.58 9.12
C VAL A 113 12.16 41.08 9.40
N VAL A 114 11.07 41.61 9.95
CA VAL A 114 10.88 43.04 10.24
C VAL A 114 10.69 43.31 11.73
N ALA A 115 10.82 44.58 12.13
CA ALA A 115 10.60 45.00 13.51
C ALA A 115 9.11 44.89 13.90
N GLY A 116 8.83 44.27 15.06
CA GLY A 116 7.51 44.20 15.67
C GLY A 116 7.46 44.81 17.07
N GLN A 117 6.38 44.58 17.81
CA GLN A 117 6.15 45.17 19.15
C GLN A 117 7.02 44.58 20.27
N LYS A 118 7.77 43.49 20.00
CA LYS A 118 8.70 42.82 20.93
C LYS A 118 8.06 42.31 22.24
N ILE A 119 6.72 42.20 22.31
CA ILE A 119 5.98 41.69 23.49
C ILE A 119 6.39 40.26 23.86
N GLY A 120 6.58 39.40 22.87
CA GLY A 120 7.05 38.03 23.10
C GLY A 120 8.38 37.98 23.87
N ARG A 121 9.28 38.93 23.62
CA ARG A 121 10.58 39.02 24.32
C ARG A 121 10.42 39.30 25.81
N SER A 122 9.43 40.09 26.23
CA SER A 122 9.17 40.39 27.64
C SER A 122 8.57 39.22 28.43
N ILE A 123 7.96 38.23 27.75
CA ILE A 123 7.33 37.06 28.39
C ILE A 123 8.12 35.75 28.19
N GLY A 124 9.29 35.81 27.55
CA GLY A 124 10.19 34.66 27.35
C GLY A 124 10.06 33.94 26.00
N PHE A 125 9.26 34.46 25.06
CA PHE A 125 9.01 33.88 23.74
C PHE A 125 9.33 34.89 22.62
N PRO A 126 10.62 35.14 22.30
CA PRO A 126 10.98 36.08 21.23
C PRO A 126 10.43 35.60 19.87
N THR A 127 9.70 36.48 19.16
CA THR A 127 9.14 36.20 17.84
C THR A 127 9.78 37.06 16.75
N ALA A 128 9.98 36.46 15.57
CA ALA A 128 10.32 37.15 14.33
C ALA A 128 9.03 37.51 13.58
N ASN A 129 8.84 38.79 13.25
CA ASN A 129 7.71 39.22 12.42
C ASN A 129 8.11 39.06 10.95
N ILE A 130 7.26 38.39 10.16
CA ILE A 130 7.54 38.08 8.75
C ILE A 130 6.67 38.96 7.85
N GLU A 131 7.32 39.74 6.99
CA GLU A 131 6.67 40.52 5.93
C GLU A 131 6.81 39.78 4.60
N ILE A 132 5.71 39.65 3.87
CA ILE A 132 5.66 38.93 2.59
C ILE A 132 5.54 39.94 1.48
N GLU A 133 6.49 39.90 0.54
CA GLU A 133 6.61 40.90 -0.53
C GLU A 133 5.54 40.71 -1.62
N ASP A 134 5.11 39.46 -1.88
CA ASP A 134 4.12 39.15 -2.92
C ASP A 134 2.69 39.17 -2.35
N PRO A 135 1.84 40.14 -2.74
CA PRO A 135 0.46 40.25 -2.25
C PRO A 135 -0.45 39.13 -2.75
N HIS A 136 -0.04 38.37 -3.77
CA HIS A 136 -0.79 37.22 -4.30
C HIS A 136 -0.41 35.90 -3.61
N LYS A 137 0.60 35.92 -2.74
CA LYS A 137 0.97 34.74 -1.98
C LYS A 137 -0.17 34.35 -1.04
N LEU A 138 -0.69 33.14 -1.21
CA LEU A 138 -1.70 32.60 -0.31
C LEU A 138 -1.11 32.45 1.10
N ILE A 139 -1.82 32.94 2.11
CA ILE A 139 -1.46 32.81 3.51
C ILE A 139 -2.55 32.04 4.25
N LEU A 140 -2.13 31.24 5.23
CA LEU A 140 -3.03 30.43 6.04
C LEU A 140 -3.99 31.32 6.85
N PRO A 141 -5.16 30.79 7.25
CA PRO A 141 -6.09 31.47 8.14
C PRO A 141 -5.48 31.86 9.48
N GLN A 142 -6.19 32.68 10.24
CA GLN A 142 -5.76 33.08 11.58
C GLN A 142 -5.67 31.88 12.52
N GLY A 143 -4.57 31.79 13.26
CA GLY A 143 -4.37 30.72 14.21
C GLY A 143 -2.92 30.47 14.57
N ILE A 144 -2.73 29.36 15.28
CA ILE A 144 -1.45 28.85 15.74
C ILE A 144 -1.15 27.56 14.99
N TYR A 145 0.07 27.45 14.49
CA TYR A 145 0.52 26.35 13.64
C TYR A 145 1.85 25.80 14.13
N ALA A 146 2.02 24.49 13.99
CA ALA A 146 3.32 23.85 14.06
C ALA A 146 4.06 24.14 12.75
N ALA A 147 5.29 24.64 12.83
CA ALA A 147 6.04 25.09 11.66
C ALA A 147 7.51 24.69 11.73
N ARG A 148 8.20 24.89 10.60
CA ARG A 148 9.65 24.77 10.48
C ARG A 148 10.21 25.93 9.68
N VAL A 149 11.39 26.40 10.07
CA VAL A 149 12.11 27.47 9.39
C VAL A 149 13.39 26.92 8.80
N SER A 150 13.68 27.26 7.55
CA SER A 150 14.92 26.84 6.91
C SER A 150 16.17 27.45 7.61
N PRO A 151 17.24 26.65 7.87
CA PRO A 151 17.38 25.23 7.56
C PRO A 151 16.90 24.33 8.71
N GLY A 152 15.69 23.79 8.60
CA GLY A 152 15.24 22.65 9.42
C GLY A 152 14.83 22.91 10.87
N ARG A 153 14.78 24.16 11.35
CA ARG A 153 14.51 24.48 12.76
C ARG A 153 13.03 24.47 13.08
N ASP A 154 12.65 23.78 14.15
CA ASP A 154 11.27 23.76 14.63
C ASP A 154 10.82 25.14 15.12
N ALA A 155 9.56 25.48 14.82
CA ALA A 155 9.01 26.78 15.12
C ALA A 155 7.52 26.71 15.45
N MET A 156 7.07 27.73 16.18
CA MET A 156 5.66 28.04 16.37
C MET A 156 5.31 29.21 15.46
N LEU A 157 4.27 29.05 14.64
CA LEU A 157 3.80 30.08 13.73
C LEU A 157 2.46 30.62 14.21
N TYR A 158 2.38 31.93 14.37
CA TYR A 158 1.16 32.67 14.65
C TYR A 158 0.78 33.52 13.44
N ILE A 159 -0.50 33.48 13.09
CA ILE A 159 -1.09 34.35 12.08
C ILE A 159 -2.33 35.00 12.69
N GLY A 160 -2.40 36.33 12.69
CA GLY A 160 -3.51 37.09 13.29
C GLY A 160 -3.73 38.45 12.63
N ASP A 161 -4.75 39.19 13.06
CA ASP A 161 -5.01 40.55 12.56
C ASP A 161 -4.45 41.62 13.51
N ARG A 162 -3.84 42.67 12.95
CA ARG A 162 -3.69 43.95 13.66
C ARG A 162 -4.93 44.81 13.41
N PRO A 163 -5.62 45.28 14.46
CA PRO A 163 -6.50 46.42 14.29
C PRO A 163 -5.65 47.67 14.05
N THR A 164 -5.63 48.19 12.82
CA THR A 164 -5.04 49.51 12.52
C THR A 164 -6.11 50.59 12.51
N LEU A 165 -5.73 51.81 12.92
CA LEU A 165 -6.61 52.99 12.97
C LEU A 165 -7.13 53.46 11.60
N GLU A 166 -6.66 52.91 10.48
CA GLU A 166 -7.01 53.34 9.12
C GLU A 166 -7.68 52.24 8.25
N GLY A 167 -8.28 51.21 8.86
CA GLY A 167 -9.17 50.28 8.15
C GLY A 167 -8.49 49.26 7.21
N ALA A 168 -7.17 49.25 7.08
CA ALA A 168 -6.43 48.18 6.39
C ALA A 168 -6.20 46.98 7.32
N LYS A 169 -6.77 45.81 6.99
CA LYS A 169 -6.45 44.56 7.70
C LYS A 169 -5.03 44.11 7.38
N ASN A 170 -4.05 44.57 8.17
CA ASN A 170 -2.69 44.04 8.08
C ASN A 170 -2.58 42.78 8.94
N GLN A 171 -2.62 41.63 8.26
CA GLN A 171 -2.33 40.33 8.86
C GLN A 171 -0.89 40.34 9.40
N THR A 172 -0.71 39.90 10.64
CA THR A 172 0.60 39.74 11.27
C THR A 172 0.98 38.28 11.26
N ILE A 173 2.21 38.01 10.82
CA ILE A 173 2.80 36.68 10.78
C ILE A 173 3.99 36.69 11.73
N GLU A 174 3.90 35.93 12.82
CA GLU A 174 4.97 35.85 13.82
C GLU A 174 5.47 34.42 13.94
N VAL A 175 6.80 34.26 14.02
CA VAL A 175 7.45 32.96 14.15
C VAL A 175 8.34 32.94 15.37
N HIS A 176 8.07 32.03 16.30
CA HIS A 176 8.96 31.70 17.41
C HIS A 176 9.79 30.47 17.06
N ILE A 177 11.10 30.62 16.90
CA ILE A 177 11.99 29.50 16.57
C ILE A 177 12.46 28.84 17.88
N ILE A 178 12.13 27.56 18.05
CA ILE A 178 12.39 26.83 19.28
C ILE A 178 13.90 26.60 19.44
N GLY A 179 14.44 26.97 20.60
CA GLY A 179 15.85 26.78 20.93
C GLY A 179 16.82 27.69 20.16
N PHE A 180 16.32 28.74 19.51
CA PHE A 180 17.15 29.73 18.83
C PHE A 180 17.31 31.00 19.68
N SER A 181 18.53 31.53 19.68
CA SER A 181 18.84 32.86 20.21
C SER A 181 19.77 33.56 19.22
N GLY A 182 19.42 34.79 18.83
CA GLY A 182 20.14 35.55 17.81
C GLY A 182 19.27 36.64 17.19
N ASP A 183 19.89 37.46 16.33
CA ASP A 183 19.19 38.49 15.54
C ASP A 183 18.96 37.99 14.11
N LEU A 184 17.73 38.11 13.64
CA LEU A 184 17.30 37.71 12.29
C LEU A 184 16.79 38.90 11.48
N TYR A 185 16.82 40.13 11.99
CA TYR A 185 16.29 41.30 11.29
C TYR A 185 16.92 41.47 9.90
N GLY A 186 16.07 41.71 8.91
CA GLY A 186 16.47 41.90 7.51
C GLY A 186 16.75 40.61 6.74
N GLN A 187 16.77 39.43 7.39
CA GLN A 187 16.96 38.15 6.72
C GLN A 187 15.65 37.65 6.11
N ASN A 188 15.75 36.89 5.01
CA ASN A 188 14.60 36.17 4.45
C ASN A 188 14.49 34.78 5.08
N LEU A 189 13.33 34.46 5.63
CA LEU A 189 13.02 33.16 6.20
C LEU A 189 11.99 32.44 5.34
N MET A 190 12.26 31.17 5.04
CA MET A 190 11.26 30.24 4.51
C MET A 190 10.60 29.52 5.68
N VAL A 191 9.28 29.67 5.79
CA VAL A 191 8.45 29.08 6.84
C VAL A 191 7.58 28.00 6.22
N GLU A 192 7.75 26.77 6.68
CA GLU A 192 6.96 25.59 6.32
C GLU A 192 5.89 25.36 7.38
N ALA A 193 4.62 25.31 6.97
CA ALA A 193 3.51 24.95 7.86
C ALA A 193 3.33 23.44 7.87
N LEU A 194 3.36 22.84 9.05
CA LEU A 194 3.31 21.40 9.23
C LEU A 194 1.95 20.92 9.73
N ASP A 195 1.35 21.67 10.66
CA ASP A 195 0.05 21.31 11.23
C ASP A 195 -0.68 22.51 11.85
N PHE A 196 -2.01 22.45 11.91
CA PHE A 196 -2.85 23.47 12.57
C PHE A 196 -3.17 23.07 14.00
N VAL A 197 -2.82 23.93 14.96
CA VAL A 197 -2.96 23.64 16.40
C VAL A 197 -4.31 24.11 16.91
N ARG A 198 -4.62 25.41 16.72
CA ARG A 198 -5.86 26.03 17.17
C ARG A 198 -6.08 27.40 16.51
N TYR A 199 -7.32 27.86 16.53
CA TYR A 199 -7.67 29.23 16.17
C TYR A 199 -7.16 30.24 17.21
N ASP A 200 -7.00 31.49 16.77
CA ASP A 200 -6.64 32.60 17.64
C ASP A 200 -7.75 32.86 18.67
N LYS A 201 -7.36 33.29 19.88
CA LYS A 201 -8.26 33.52 21.01
C LYS A 201 -7.79 34.74 21.79
N LYS A 202 -8.71 35.66 22.09
CA LYS A 202 -8.45 36.78 23.00
C LYS A 202 -8.25 36.25 24.43
N LEU A 203 -7.14 36.64 25.05
CA LEU A 203 -6.80 36.30 26.43
C LEU A 203 -6.90 37.55 27.30
N GLY A 204 -7.41 37.39 28.53
CA GLY A 204 -7.80 38.51 29.40
C GLY A 204 -6.64 39.23 30.08
N ASP A 205 -5.48 38.57 30.24
CA ASP A 205 -4.29 39.12 30.89
C ASP A 205 -2.99 38.46 30.37
N LEU A 206 -1.85 39.01 30.81
CA LEU A 206 -0.51 38.59 30.38
C LEU A 206 -0.14 37.20 30.89
N GLU A 207 -0.61 36.80 32.07
CA GLU A 207 -0.32 35.48 32.65
C GLU A 207 -1.07 34.38 31.89
N ALA A 208 -2.33 34.61 31.55
CA ALA A 208 -3.11 33.74 30.69
C ALA A 208 -2.48 33.60 29.29
N LEU A 209 -1.95 34.70 28.73
CA LEU A 209 -1.19 34.67 27.47
C LEU A 209 0.04 33.78 27.57
N LYS A 210 0.87 33.99 28.59
CA LYS A 210 2.08 33.19 28.81
C LYS A 210 1.76 31.71 29.02
N HIS A 211 0.75 31.41 29.82
CA HIS A 211 0.31 30.03 30.06
C HIS A 211 -0.15 29.36 28.77
N GLN A 212 -0.95 30.06 27.94
CA GLN A 212 -1.42 29.51 26.67
C GLN A 212 -0.27 29.25 25.70
N ILE A 213 0.72 30.15 25.60
CA ILE A 213 1.88 29.95 24.71
C ILE A 213 2.70 28.73 25.14
N GLU A 214 2.87 28.47 26.45
CA GLU A 214 3.57 27.27 26.90
C GLU A 214 2.77 25.99 26.57
N GLN A 215 1.43 26.02 26.70
CA GLN A 215 0.59 24.89 26.27
C GLN A 215 0.69 24.66 24.75
N ASP A 216 0.66 25.74 23.96
CA ASP A 216 0.80 25.67 22.51
C ASP A 216 2.18 25.10 22.13
N LYS A 217 3.24 25.47 22.85
CA LYS A 217 4.59 24.95 22.63
C LYS A 217 4.67 23.45 22.90
N ILE A 218 4.07 22.97 24.00
CA ILE A 218 4.04 21.54 24.33
C ILE A 218 3.29 20.75 23.24
N GLU A 219 2.12 21.24 22.83
CA GLU A 219 1.31 20.60 21.79
C GLU A 219 2.02 20.62 20.43
N ILE A 220 2.68 21.73 20.07
CA ILE A 220 3.50 21.84 18.87
C ILE A 220 4.67 20.87 18.92
N GLN A 221 5.41 20.79 20.02
CA GLN A 221 6.54 19.85 20.15
C GLN A 221 6.06 18.41 19.96
N LYS A 222 4.92 18.04 20.55
CA LYS A 222 4.31 16.72 20.35
C LYS A 222 3.96 16.44 18.88
N ARG A 223 3.38 17.42 18.18
CA ARG A 223 3.06 17.31 16.74
C ARG A 223 4.30 17.29 15.84
N LEU A 224 5.35 18.01 16.22
CA LEU A 224 6.62 18.01 15.49
C LEU A 224 7.40 16.71 15.70
N GLU A 225 7.32 16.10 16.89
CA GLU A 225 7.89 14.78 17.16
C GLU A 225 7.17 13.66 16.40
N SER A 226 5.84 13.69 16.34
CA SER A 226 5.07 12.77 15.50
C SER A 226 5.33 13.01 14.01
N GLY A 227 5.54 14.28 13.61
CA GLY A 227 5.97 14.72 12.27
C GLY A 227 7.38 14.29 11.86
N ARG A 228 8.34 14.25 12.80
CA ARG A 228 9.73 13.80 12.54
C ARG A 228 9.85 12.29 12.42
N ARG A 229 9.05 11.55 13.20
CA ARG A 229 8.92 10.10 13.02
C ARG A 229 8.30 9.75 11.67
N THR A 230 7.68 10.71 10.97
CA THR A 230 6.97 10.52 9.70
C THR A 230 7.73 10.89 8.42
N LEU A 231 8.90 11.55 8.51
CA LEU A 231 9.63 12.05 7.33
C LEU A 231 11.02 11.42 7.10
N ASP A 232 11.68 10.90 8.13
CA ASP A 232 13.04 10.33 8.00
C ASP A 232 13.09 8.79 8.01
N SER A 233 11.97 8.11 7.74
CA SER A 233 11.97 6.65 7.58
C SER A 233 10.90 6.18 6.60
N PRO A 234 11.19 5.24 5.68
CA PRO A 234 10.17 4.57 4.86
C PRO A 234 9.14 3.77 5.70
N ALA A 235 9.35 3.70 7.01
CA ALA A 235 8.62 2.89 7.98
C ALA A 235 7.42 3.57 8.65
N SER A 236 7.12 4.84 8.36
CA SER A 236 6.26 5.65 9.23
C SER A 236 4.80 5.82 8.82
N LYS A 237 4.26 4.92 7.99
CA LYS A 237 2.82 4.85 7.76
C LYS A 237 2.02 4.33 8.97
N ILE A 238 2.65 4.04 10.10
CA ILE A 238 2.05 3.15 11.11
C ILE A 238 2.03 3.82 12.48
N GLN A 239 1.08 4.75 12.65
CA GLN A 239 0.50 5.08 13.95
C GLN A 239 -0.86 5.79 13.80
N ARG A 240 -1.65 5.41 12.79
CA ARG A 240 -3.11 5.55 12.87
C ARG A 240 -3.63 4.30 13.61
N PRO A 241 -4.63 4.42 14.50
CA PRO A 241 -5.37 3.23 14.92
C PRO A 241 -5.83 2.52 13.64
N ILE A 242 -5.71 1.18 13.58
CA ILE A 242 -6.30 0.41 12.47
C ILE A 242 -7.81 0.68 12.57
N SER A 243 -8.28 1.57 11.71
CA SER A 243 -9.60 2.18 11.85
C SER A 243 -10.57 1.66 10.81
N ASP A 244 -10.05 1.10 9.71
CA ASP A 244 -10.83 0.51 8.64
C ASP A 244 -10.25 -0.84 8.21
N VAL A 245 -11.10 -1.86 8.21
CA VAL A 245 -10.78 -3.25 7.83
C VAL A 245 -11.81 -3.70 6.80
N ALA A 246 -11.33 -4.22 5.67
CA ALA A 246 -12.18 -4.78 4.63
C ALA A 246 -11.97 -6.29 4.52
N VAL A 247 -13.01 -7.06 4.82
CA VAL A 247 -13.07 -8.50 4.56
C VAL A 247 -13.52 -8.71 3.12
N VAL A 248 -12.64 -9.23 2.28
CA VAL A 248 -12.86 -9.38 0.84
C VAL A 248 -12.88 -10.87 0.48
N ILE A 249 -14.03 -11.31 0.00
CA ILE A 249 -14.27 -12.69 -0.43
C ILE A 249 -14.38 -12.71 -1.95
N LEU A 250 -13.48 -13.44 -2.61
CA LEU A 250 -13.58 -13.66 -4.07
C LEU A 250 -14.53 -14.84 -4.33
N ASN A 251 -15.59 -14.61 -5.08
CA ASN A 251 -16.61 -15.60 -5.42
C ASN A 251 -16.48 -16.02 -6.89
N TYR A 252 -16.56 -17.32 -7.17
CA TYR A 252 -16.68 -17.84 -8.55
C TYR A 252 -17.42 -19.17 -8.55
N ASN A 253 -18.69 -19.16 -8.97
CA ASN A 253 -19.54 -20.36 -9.02
C ASN A 253 -19.63 -21.09 -7.67
N THR A 254 -19.76 -20.31 -6.59
CA THR A 254 -19.67 -20.78 -5.19
C THR A 254 -20.91 -20.40 -4.37
N ARG A 255 -22.09 -20.28 -5.01
CA ARG A 255 -23.37 -19.97 -4.36
C ARG A 255 -23.62 -20.77 -3.06
N ARG A 256 -23.34 -22.08 -3.07
CA ARG A 256 -23.53 -22.96 -1.90
C ARG A 256 -22.57 -22.65 -0.76
N HIS A 257 -21.33 -22.25 -1.07
CA HIS A 257 -20.37 -21.85 -0.04
C HIS A 257 -20.79 -20.52 0.59
N LEU A 258 -21.24 -19.56 -0.22
CA LEU A 258 -21.76 -18.30 0.33
C LEU A 258 -22.92 -18.56 1.29
N GLU A 259 -23.86 -19.44 0.97
CA GLU A 259 -24.96 -19.81 1.88
C GLU A 259 -24.47 -20.39 3.20
N GLN A 260 -23.47 -21.26 3.11
CA GLN A 260 -22.99 -22.05 4.24
C GLN A 260 -22.09 -21.22 5.18
N PHE A 261 -21.24 -20.35 4.63
CA PHE A 261 -20.12 -19.76 5.34
C PHE A 261 -20.24 -18.24 5.56
N LEU A 262 -20.87 -17.50 4.64
CA LEU A 262 -21.08 -16.05 4.79
C LEU A 262 -21.85 -15.66 6.06
N PRO A 263 -22.86 -16.42 6.56
CA PRO A 263 -23.51 -16.09 7.83
C PRO A 263 -22.51 -15.91 8.99
N SER A 264 -21.48 -16.77 9.06
CA SER A 264 -20.46 -16.69 10.12
C SER A 264 -19.61 -15.43 10.00
N VAL A 265 -19.28 -15.01 8.78
CA VAL A 265 -18.48 -13.81 8.51
C VAL A 265 -19.25 -12.56 8.91
N VAL A 266 -20.52 -12.47 8.50
CA VAL A 266 -21.41 -11.35 8.84
C VAL A 266 -21.62 -11.24 10.35
N ALA A 267 -21.85 -12.36 11.03
CA ALA A 267 -22.11 -12.36 12.46
C ALA A 267 -20.88 -12.03 13.32
N ASN A 268 -19.68 -12.46 12.89
CA ASN A 268 -18.47 -12.41 13.73
C ASN A 268 -17.42 -11.41 13.26
N SER A 269 -17.74 -10.51 12.32
CA SER A 269 -16.82 -9.47 11.85
C SER A 269 -17.36 -8.05 12.07
N PRO A 270 -17.81 -7.70 13.29
CA PRO A 270 -18.37 -6.37 13.55
C PRO A 270 -17.34 -5.28 13.29
N GLY A 271 -17.77 -4.18 12.67
CA GLY A 271 -16.92 -3.03 12.37
C GLY A 271 -16.03 -3.18 11.13
N ALA A 272 -15.97 -4.35 10.51
CA ALA A 272 -15.34 -4.52 9.20
C ALA A 272 -16.37 -4.37 8.08
N ARG A 273 -15.92 -3.82 6.94
CA ARG A 273 -16.72 -3.86 5.70
C ARG A 273 -16.57 -5.23 5.06
N ILE A 274 -17.69 -5.85 4.74
CA ILE A 274 -17.71 -7.19 4.13
C ILE A 274 -18.05 -7.01 2.66
N ILE A 275 -17.14 -7.45 1.81
CA ILE A 275 -17.18 -7.27 0.36
C ILE A 275 -17.08 -8.65 -0.28
N VAL A 276 -18.04 -8.98 -1.13
CA VAL A 276 -17.96 -10.15 -2.01
C VAL A 276 -17.68 -9.68 -3.43
N ALA A 277 -16.49 -9.99 -3.92
CA ALA A 277 -16.08 -9.74 -5.29
C ALA A 277 -16.45 -10.94 -6.17
N ASP A 278 -17.50 -10.82 -6.95
CA ASP A 278 -17.91 -11.82 -7.92
C ASP A 278 -16.98 -11.78 -9.14
N ASN A 279 -16.32 -12.90 -9.41
CA ASN A 279 -15.31 -13.06 -10.46
C ASN A 279 -15.95 -13.58 -11.76
N GLY A 280 -17.12 -13.03 -12.12
CA GLY A 280 -17.90 -13.46 -13.28
C GLY A 280 -18.52 -14.85 -13.09
N SER A 281 -19.21 -15.07 -11.97
CA SER A 281 -19.89 -16.33 -11.69
C SER A 281 -21.05 -16.56 -12.68
N PRO A 282 -21.20 -17.78 -13.23
CA PRO A 282 -22.33 -18.12 -14.08
C PRO A 282 -23.60 -18.53 -13.30
N ASP A 283 -23.51 -18.62 -11.96
CA ASP A 283 -24.61 -19.03 -11.08
C ASP A 283 -25.40 -17.81 -10.54
N ASP A 284 -26.36 -18.05 -9.64
CA ASP A 284 -27.21 -17.03 -9.03
C ASP A 284 -26.58 -16.38 -7.79
N SER A 285 -25.26 -16.49 -7.58
CA SER A 285 -24.56 -15.95 -6.40
C SER A 285 -24.85 -14.48 -6.15
N VAL A 286 -24.78 -13.64 -7.18
CA VAL A 286 -24.99 -12.18 -7.07
C VAL A 286 -26.44 -11.87 -6.71
N ALA A 287 -27.41 -12.57 -7.30
CA ALA A 287 -28.82 -12.40 -7.00
C ALA A 287 -29.12 -12.78 -5.54
N PHE A 288 -28.57 -13.91 -5.09
CA PHE A 288 -28.67 -14.34 -3.71
C PHE A 288 -28.09 -13.32 -2.71
N LEU A 289 -26.89 -12.80 -2.97
CA LEU A 289 -26.26 -11.78 -2.11
C LEU A 289 -27.15 -10.55 -1.98
N ARG A 290 -27.65 -10.02 -3.10
CA ARG A 290 -28.54 -8.84 -3.10
C ARG A 290 -29.84 -9.07 -2.35
N GLN A 291 -30.38 -10.29 -2.40
CA GLN A 291 -31.64 -10.64 -1.75
C GLN A 291 -31.49 -10.91 -0.24
N HIS A 292 -30.44 -11.63 0.17
CA HIS A 292 -30.31 -12.15 1.54
C HIS A 292 -29.29 -11.39 2.39
N TYR A 293 -28.35 -10.69 1.78
CA TYR A 293 -27.27 -9.95 2.45
C TYR A 293 -27.12 -8.52 1.88
N PRO A 294 -28.17 -7.67 1.94
CA PRO A 294 -28.10 -6.30 1.41
C PRO A 294 -27.04 -5.42 2.09
N GLN A 295 -26.57 -5.81 3.27
CA GLN A 295 -25.48 -5.16 4.01
C GLN A 295 -24.08 -5.54 3.49
N VAL A 296 -23.95 -6.56 2.65
CA VAL A 296 -22.67 -6.99 2.07
C VAL A 296 -22.47 -6.23 0.74
N GLU A 297 -21.32 -5.58 0.61
CA GLU A 297 -20.94 -4.90 -0.62
C GLU A 297 -20.62 -5.94 -1.70
N VAL A 298 -21.10 -5.72 -2.92
CA VAL A 298 -20.86 -6.63 -4.05
C VAL A 298 -20.09 -5.90 -5.14
N ILE A 299 -18.92 -6.43 -5.49
CA ILE A 299 -18.13 -6.00 -6.65
C ILE A 299 -18.32 -7.04 -7.75
N ASP A 300 -18.77 -6.63 -8.93
CA ASP A 300 -18.95 -7.53 -10.07
C ASP A 300 -17.84 -7.30 -11.11
N LEU A 301 -16.93 -8.26 -11.23
CA LEU A 301 -15.76 -8.19 -12.12
C LEU A 301 -16.09 -8.59 -13.56
N GLN A 302 -17.32 -9.01 -13.88
CA GLN A 302 -17.83 -9.39 -15.21
C GLN A 302 -17.19 -10.65 -15.85
N GLN A 303 -15.98 -11.05 -15.45
CA GLN A 303 -15.28 -12.21 -16.00
C GLN A 303 -14.35 -12.86 -14.97
N ASN A 304 -13.95 -14.11 -15.24
CA ASN A 304 -13.06 -14.87 -14.36
C ASN A 304 -11.57 -14.56 -14.61
N TYR A 305 -10.99 -13.77 -13.71
CA TYR A 305 -9.56 -13.44 -13.71
C TYR A 305 -8.67 -14.50 -13.03
N GLY A 306 -9.26 -15.56 -12.47
CA GLY A 306 -8.57 -16.47 -11.54
C GLY A 306 -8.46 -15.86 -10.14
N PHE A 307 -7.80 -16.59 -9.23
CA PHE A 307 -7.66 -16.19 -7.83
C PHE A 307 -6.74 -14.98 -7.67
N ALA A 308 -5.52 -15.08 -8.21
CA ALA A 308 -4.50 -14.04 -8.05
C ALA A 308 -4.95 -12.70 -8.65
N GLN A 309 -5.31 -12.68 -9.95
CA GLN A 309 -5.72 -11.45 -10.61
C GLN A 309 -7.12 -11.01 -10.18
N GLY A 310 -8.04 -11.93 -9.85
CA GLY A 310 -9.37 -11.57 -9.33
C GLY A 310 -9.29 -10.75 -8.05
N TYR A 311 -8.42 -11.14 -7.10
CA TYR A 311 -8.17 -10.32 -5.90
C TYR A 311 -7.49 -8.99 -6.24
N ASN A 312 -6.55 -8.94 -7.18
CA ASN A 312 -5.95 -7.65 -7.59
C ASN A 312 -7.02 -6.68 -8.12
N GLU A 313 -7.93 -7.15 -8.98
CA GLU A 313 -8.99 -6.33 -9.55
C GLU A 313 -10.03 -5.90 -8.51
N ALA A 314 -10.37 -6.79 -7.58
CA ALA A 314 -11.25 -6.47 -6.46
C ALA A 314 -10.62 -5.42 -5.54
N LEU A 315 -9.40 -5.67 -5.05
CA LEU A 315 -8.75 -4.83 -4.05
C LEU A 315 -8.30 -3.47 -4.60
N ARG A 316 -8.18 -3.32 -5.93
CA ARG A 316 -8.00 -2.01 -6.57
C ARG A 316 -9.20 -1.08 -6.38
N GLN A 317 -10.39 -1.64 -6.17
CA GLN A 317 -11.65 -0.91 -5.96
C GLN A 317 -11.99 -0.74 -4.46
N VAL A 318 -11.20 -1.32 -3.56
CA VAL A 318 -11.46 -1.31 -2.12
C VAL A 318 -10.39 -0.48 -1.42
N LYS A 319 -10.81 0.49 -0.61
CA LYS A 319 -9.90 1.33 0.17
C LYS A 319 -9.98 1.00 1.63
N SER A 320 -8.94 0.46 2.24
CA SER A 320 -8.94 0.13 3.67
C SER A 320 -7.53 0.19 4.23
N ASP A 321 -7.35 0.18 5.54
CA ASP A 321 -6.01 0.09 6.15
C ASP A 321 -5.50 -1.36 6.08
N ILE A 322 -6.39 -2.31 6.34
CA ILE A 322 -6.14 -3.76 6.29
C ILE A 322 -7.12 -4.43 5.34
N TYR A 323 -6.59 -5.26 4.45
CA TYR A 323 -7.38 -6.24 3.72
C TYR A 323 -7.35 -7.58 4.43
N VAL A 324 -8.52 -8.18 4.59
CA VAL A 324 -8.67 -9.58 4.99
C VAL A 324 -9.15 -10.35 3.78
N ILE A 325 -8.21 -10.96 3.07
CA ILE A 325 -8.46 -11.84 1.94
C ILE A 325 -8.97 -13.15 2.53
N LEU A 326 -10.26 -13.44 2.32
CA LEU A 326 -10.94 -14.58 2.92
C LEU A 326 -11.55 -15.47 1.84
N ASN A 327 -11.30 -16.77 1.92
CA ASN A 327 -11.92 -17.73 1.02
C ASN A 327 -13.43 -17.87 1.27
N SER A 328 -14.20 -18.16 0.21
CA SER A 328 -15.66 -18.35 0.31
C SER A 328 -16.09 -19.53 1.17
N ASP A 329 -15.20 -20.49 1.44
CA ASP A 329 -15.44 -21.73 2.15
C ASP A 329 -14.81 -21.78 3.56
N VAL A 330 -14.75 -20.61 4.22
CA VAL A 330 -14.21 -20.44 5.56
C VAL A 330 -15.31 -20.04 6.54
N GLU A 331 -15.45 -20.81 7.60
CA GLU A 331 -16.22 -20.46 8.80
C GLU A 331 -15.31 -19.73 9.79
N VAL A 332 -15.72 -18.54 10.24
CA VAL A 332 -14.95 -17.73 11.21
C VAL A 332 -15.56 -17.80 12.61
N THR A 333 -14.74 -17.69 13.65
CA THR A 333 -15.20 -17.71 15.05
C THR A 333 -15.51 -16.31 15.59
N PRO A 334 -16.29 -16.17 16.69
CA PRO A 334 -16.42 -14.90 17.38
C PRO A 334 -15.06 -14.32 17.77
N GLY A 335 -14.87 -13.03 17.55
CA GLY A 335 -13.64 -12.32 17.93
C GLY A 335 -12.38 -12.69 17.13
N TRP A 336 -12.55 -13.27 15.93
CA TRP A 336 -11.42 -13.80 15.16
C TRP A 336 -10.50 -12.70 14.58
N MET A 337 -10.96 -11.48 14.35
CA MET A 337 -10.10 -10.45 13.75
C MET A 337 -9.24 -9.77 14.81
N GLU A 338 -9.78 -9.57 16.01
CA GLU A 338 -9.26 -8.71 17.05
C GLU A 338 -7.83 -9.08 17.48
N PRO A 339 -7.48 -10.36 17.72
CA PRO A 339 -6.09 -10.73 18.04
C PRO A 339 -5.12 -10.42 16.91
N VAL A 340 -5.54 -10.64 15.66
CA VAL A 340 -4.70 -10.43 14.47
C VAL A 340 -4.48 -8.93 14.24
N LEU A 341 -5.56 -8.16 14.26
CA LEU A 341 -5.53 -6.70 14.11
C LEU A 341 -4.72 -6.06 15.24
N LYS A 342 -4.87 -6.53 16.48
CA LYS A 342 -4.05 -6.07 17.60
C LYS A 342 -2.56 -6.32 17.36
N ALA A 343 -2.19 -7.54 16.95
CA ALA A 343 -0.80 -7.87 16.66
C ALA A 343 -0.22 -6.98 15.56
N MET A 344 -0.97 -6.77 14.47
CA MET A 344 -0.56 -5.87 13.39
C MET A 344 -0.52 -4.40 13.84
N HIS A 345 -1.42 -3.96 14.70
CA HIS A 345 -1.38 -2.60 15.23
C HIS A 345 -0.12 -2.38 16.10
N ASP A 346 0.18 -3.32 16.99
CA ASP A 346 1.28 -3.22 17.95
C ASP A 346 2.66 -3.32 17.29
N ASP A 347 2.79 -4.10 16.20
CA ASP A 347 4.04 -4.22 15.45
C ASP A 347 3.89 -3.84 13.96
N PRO A 348 4.35 -2.62 13.59
CA PRO A 348 4.47 -2.15 12.21
C PRO A 348 5.21 -3.11 11.26
N ALA A 349 6.13 -3.93 11.78
CA ALA A 349 6.89 -4.89 10.99
C ALA A 349 6.05 -6.07 10.51
N ILE A 350 4.89 -6.35 11.13
CA ILE A 350 3.97 -7.40 10.68
C ILE A 350 3.24 -6.88 9.45
N ALA A 351 3.67 -7.33 8.27
CA ALA A 351 3.02 -6.97 7.02
C ALA A 351 1.80 -7.85 6.75
N ILE A 352 1.92 -9.13 7.09
CA ILE A 352 0.91 -10.15 6.86
C ILE A 352 0.71 -10.98 8.13
N ALA A 353 -0.54 -11.35 8.40
CA ALA A 353 -0.85 -12.31 9.43
C ALA A 353 -1.96 -13.28 9.00
N GLN A 354 -1.98 -14.44 9.62
CA GLN A 354 -3.09 -15.40 9.52
C GLN A 354 -3.54 -15.86 10.91
N PRO A 355 -4.81 -16.28 11.06
CA PRO A 355 -5.25 -17.06 12.20
C PRO A 355 -4.65 -18.48 12.19
N LYS A 356 -4.91 -19.24 13.26
CA LYS A 356 -4.78 -20.70 13.24
C LYS A 356 -5.93 -21.29 12.43
N ILE A 357 -5.60 -22.10 11.41
CA ILE A 357 -6.58 -22.65 10.47
C ILE A 357 -6.78 -24.14 10.75
N LEU A 358 -8.00 -24.52 11.11
CA LEU A 358 -8.42 -25.89 11.38
C LEU A 358 -9.33 -26.40 10.26
N ALA A 359 -9.38 -27.72 10.09
CA ALA A 359 -10.21 -28.34 9.06
C ALA A 359 -11.70 -28.26 9.46
N TRP A 360 -12.56 -27.78 8.58
CA TRP A 360 -14.00 -27.64 8.90
C TRP A 360 -14.69 -28.97 9.17
N GLN A 361 -14.35 -30.02 8.40
CA GLN A 361 -14.91 -31.36 8.56
C GLN A 361 -14.39 -32.08 9.82
N GLU A 362 -13.17 -31.75 10.25
CA GLU A 362 -12.49 -32.35 11.39
C GLU A 362 -11.91 -31.22 12.24
N LYS A 363 -12.79 -30.50 12.96
CA LYS A 363 -12.47 -29.26 13.69
C LYS A 363 -11.33 -29.39 14.71
N ASN A 364 -10.96 -30.61 15.08
CA ASN A 364 -9.82 -30.91 15.96
C ASN A 364 -8.49 -31.17 15.22
N LYS A 365 -8.43 -30.98 13.90
CA LYS A 365 -7.22 -31.18 13.09
C LYS A 365 -6.84 -29.90 12.35
N PHE A 366 -5.55 -29.70 12.19
CA PHE A 366 -5.03 -28.62 11.37
C PHE A 366 -5.47 -28.78 9.92
N GLU A 367 -5.78 -27.66 9.27
CA GLU A 367 -6.13 -27.65 7.85
C GLU A 367 -4.91 -27.92 6.97
N TYR A 368 -5.16 -28.37 5.73
CA TYR A 368 -4.10 -28.73 4.81
C TYR A 368 -3.26 -27.51 4.35
N ALA A 369 -3.92 -26.45 3.90
CA ALA A 369 -3.33 -25.26 3.31
C ALA A 369 -3.32 -24.09 4.30
N GLY A 370 -2.48 -24.19 5.34
CA GLY A 370 -2.10 -23.04 6.19
C GLY A 370 -1.82 -23.41 7.62
N ALA A 371 -2.67 -24.26 8.20
CA ALA A 371 -2.53 -24.79 9.57
C ALA A 371 -2.16 -23.67 10.57
N ALA A 372 -1.09 -23.85 11.37
CA ALA A 372 -0.55 -22.85 12.28
C ALA A 372 0.65 -22.06 11.69
N GLY A 373 0.65 -21.83 10.38
CA GLY A 373 1.63 -21.01 9.65
C GLY A 373 2.49 -21.80 8.68
N GLY A 374 2.82 -21.17 7.57
CA GLY A 374 3.59 -21.75 6.47
C GLY A 374 5.10 -21.65 6.63
N TRP A 375 5.81 -22.70 6.25
CA TRP A 375 7.27 -22.80 6.20
C TRP A 375 7.74 -23.15 4.80
N ILE A 376 9.01 -22.93 4.51
CA ILE A 376 9.63 -23.34 3.26
C ILE A 376 10.98 -24.01 3.52
N ASP A 377 11.26 -25.10 2.81
CA ASP A 377 12.54 -25.79 2.95
C ASP A 377 13.65 -25.19 2.07
N SER A 378 14.87 -25.70 2.22
CA SER A 378 16.04 -25.23 1.47
C SER A 378 15.92 -25.44 -0.05
N LEU A 379 15.03 -26.32 -0.51
CA LEU A 379 14.76 -26.63 -1.91
C LEU A 379 13.52 -25.90 -2.45
N GLY A 380 12.88 -25.05 -1.63
CA GLY A 380 11.71 -24.27 -2.01
C GLY A 380 10.38 -25.03 -1.96
N TYR A 381 10.29 -26.14 -1.23
CA TYR A 381 9.03 -26.82 -0.98
C TYR A 381 8.31 -26.21 0.21
N PRO A 382 7.08 -25.69 0.04
CA PRO A 382 6.29 -25.17 1.15
C PRO A 382 5.63 -26.30 1.94
N PHE A 383 5.54 -26.11 3.26
CA PHE A 383 4.84 -27.00 4.19
C PHE A 383 4.28 -26.16 5.35
N CYS A 384 3.56 -26.77 6.30
CA CYS A 384 2.87 -26.00 7.35
C CYS A 384 3.20 -26.54 8.75
N ARG A 385 3.20 -25.66 9.74
CA ARG A 385 3.20 -26.05 11.15
C ARG A 385 1.85 -26.67 11.48
N GLY A 386 1.82 -27.97 11.80
CA GLY A 386 0.59 -28.77 11.90
C GLY A 386 0.28 -29.65 10.69
N ARG A 387 1.08 -29.58 9.61
CA ARG A 387 0.95 -30.51 8.47
C ARG A 387 2.27 -30.77 7.73
N ILE A 388 2.63 -32.04 7.65
CA ILE A 388 3.71 -32.55 6.78
C ILE A 388 3.11 -33.44 5.68
N PHE A 389 3.21 -33.00 4.42
CA PHE A 389 2.59 -33.66 3.26
C PHE A 389 1.11 -33.97 3.48
N SER A 390 0.70 -35.24 3.45
CA SER A 390 -0.69 -35.67 3.66
C SER A 390 -1.05 -35.89 5.13
N LYS A 391 -0.08 -35.80 6.05
CA LYS A 391 -0.34 -35.97 7.48
C LYS A 391 -0.68 -34.61 8.10
N ARG A 392 -1.95 -34.48 8.50
CA ARG A 392 -2.45 -33.39 9.35
C ARG A 392 -2.33 -33.82 10.82
N GLU A 393 -1.82 -32.93 11.65
CA GLU A 393 -1.77 -33.11 13.10
C GLU A 393 -3.13 -32.80 13.73
N GLU A 394 -3.41 -33.43 14.87
CA GLU A 394 -4.51 -33.02 15.73
C GLU A 394 -4.09 -31.78 16.52
N ASP A 395 -5.00 -30.82 16.68
CA ASP A 395 -4.78 -29.67 17.54
C ASP A 395 -5.02 -30.07 19.00
N ARG A 396 -3.94 -30.07 19.77
CA ARG A 396 -3.88 -30.34 21.21
C ARG A 396 -3.38 -29.11 21.97
N GLY A 397 -3.42 -27.93 21.33
CA GLY A 397 -2.86 -26.68 21.85
C GLY A 397 -1.34 -26.55 21.66
N GLN A 398 -0.71 -27.44 20.90
CA GLN A 398 0.75 -27.44 20.74
C GLN A 398 1.29 -26.22 20.00
N TYR A 399 0.41 -25.47 19.29
CA TYR A 399 0.77 -24.31 18.48
C TYR A 399 -0.03 -23.05 18.87
N ASP A 400 -0.37 -22.89 20.16
CA ASP A 400 -1.16 -21.75 20.68
C ASP A 400 -0.34 -20.49 21.01
N ALA A 401 0.99 -20.53 20.80
CA ALA A 401 1.84 -19.35 20.87
C ALA A 401 1.97 -18.67 19.49
N PRO A 402 1.84 -17.33 19.41
CA PRO A 402 2.12 -16.58 18.18
C PRO A 402 3.50 -16.92 17.63
N GLN A 403 3.56 -17.15 16.32
CA GLN A 403 4.78 -17.60 15.68
C GLN A 403 4.97 -16.89 14.35
N GLU A 404 6.15 -16.30 14.20
CA GLU A 404 6.59 -15.82 12.89
C GLU A 404 6.78 -17.01 11.94
N CYS A 405 6.19 -16.94 10.77
CA CYS A 405 6.23 -17.95 9.73
C CYS A 405 6.81 -17.36 8.42
N PHE A 406 7.01 -18.23 7.43
CA PHE A 406 7.50 -17.83 6.12
C PHE A 406 6.39 -17.27 5.24
N TRP A 407 5.22 -17.91 5.27
CA TRP A 407 4.06 -17.54 4.47
C TRP A 407 2.76 -17.78 5.23
N ALA A 408 1.75 -16.96 4.91
CA ALA A 408 0.39 -17.09 5.39
C ALA A 408 -0.51 -17.62 4.28
N ALA A 409 -1.54 -18.39 4.63
CA ALA A 409 -2.44 -19.01 3.67
C ALA A 409 -3.51 -18.06 3.16
N GLY A 410 -3.80 -18.14 1.86
CA GLY A 410 -4.86 -17.38 1.21
C GLY A 410 -6.29 -17.70 1.68
N ALA A 411 -6.47 -18.70 2.56
CA ALA A 411 -7.77 -19.01 3.15
C ALA A 411 -8.25 -17.89 4.10
N ALA A 412 -7.36 -17.32 4.90
CA ALA A 412 -7.63 -16.19 5.79
C ALA A 412 -6.34 -15.38 5.95
N PHE A 413 -6.19 -14.35 5.12
CA PHE A 413 -4.94 -13.63 4.91
C PHE A 413 -5.12 -12.14 5.18
N PHE A 414 -4.61 -11.70 6.33
CA PHE A 414 -4.61 -10.29 6.73
C PHE A 414 -3.36 -9.64 6.16
N ILE A 415 -3.52 -8.52 5.45
CA ILE A 415 -2.40 -7.76 4.91
C ILE A 415 -2.66 -6.26 4.99
N ARG A 416 -1.61 -5.49 5.26
CA ARG A 416 -1.66 -4.03 5.14
C ARG A 416 -1.90 -3.63 3.69
N ALA A 417 -2.95 -2.84 3.46
CA ALA A 417 -3.38 -2.48 2.12
C ALA A 417 -2.29 -1.72 1.34
N ASP A 418 -1.58 -0.82 2.01
CA ASP A 418 -0.49 -0.06 1.42
C ASP A 418 0.66 -0.98 0.95
N LEU A 419 1.00 -2.01 1.73
CA LEU A 419 2.02 -2.99 1.36
C LEU A 419 1.55 -3.93 0.26
N TYR A 420 0.27 -4.31 0.23
CA TYR A 420 -0.30 -5.07 -0.89
C TYR A 420 -0.07 -4.32 -2.21
N HIS A 421 -0.46 -3.04 -2.27
CA HIS A 421 -0.32 -2.23 -3.49
C HIS A 421 1.12 -1.86 -3.81
N THR A 422 1.91 -1.47 -2.80
CA THR A 422 3.32 -1.07 -2.97
C THR A 422 4.16 -2.22 -3.54
N PHE A 423 3.88 -3.45 -3.12
CA PHE A 423 4.55 -4.62 -3.64
C PHE A 423 3.83 -5.21 -4.86
N GLY A 424 2.79 -4.58 -5.42
CA GLY A 424 2.15 -5.04 -6.66
C GLY A 424 1.27 -6.27 -6.53
N GLY A 425 0.69 -6.49 -5.34
CA GLY A 425 -0.35 -7.48 -5.07
C GLY A 425 0.06 -8.93 -5.34
N PHE A 426 -0.91 -9.77 -5.68
CA PHE A 426 -0.64 -11.11 -6.16
C PHE A 426 -0.14 -11.09 -7.61
N ASP A 427 0.80 -11.97 -7.98
CA ASP A 427 1.25 -12.03 -9.36
C ASP A 427 0.22 -12.79 -10.21
N GLY A 428 -0.52 -12.09 -11.07
CA GLY A 428 -1.56 -12.66 -11.92
C GLY A 428 -1.13 -13.85 -12.79
N ASP A 429 0.17 -13.99 -13.11
CA ASP A 429 0.68 -15.16 -13.86
C ASP A 429 0.52 -16.49 -13.10
N TYR A 430 0.36 -16.43 -11.78
CA TYR A 430 0.14 -17.61 -10.94
C TYR A 430 -1.25 -18.20 -11.19
N PHE A 431 -2.23 -17.37 -11.55
CA PHE A 431 -3.66 -17.69 -11.63
C PHE A 431 -4.26 -18.16 -10.28
N ALA A 432 -3.72 -19.22 -9.67
CA ALA A 432 -4.03 -19.72 -8.33
C ALA A 432 -2.90 -20.62 -7.79
N HIS A 433 -2.82 -20.74 -6.47
CA HIS A 433 -1.78 -21.44 -5.69
C HIS A 433 -0.36 -20.81 -5.78
N ASN A 434 0.24 -20.56 -4.61
CA ASN A 434 1.59 -20.01 -4.39
C ASN A 434 1.74 -18.50 -4.63
N GLU A 435 0.71 -17.80 -5.09
CA GLU A 435 0.68 -16.33 -5.20
C GLU A 435 0.91 -15.65 -3.85
N GLU A 436 0.31 -16.20 -2.80
CA GLU A 436 0.42 -15.72 -1.43
C GLU A 436 1.83 -15.97 -0.89
N ILE A 437 2.44 -17.10 -1.24
CA ILE A 437 3.81 -17.45 -0.87
C ILE A 437 4.81 -16.49 -1.54
N ASP A 438 4.61 -16.18 -2.82
CA ASP A 438 5.45 -15.22 -3.53
C ASP A 438 5.34 -13.81 -2.94
N LEU A 439 4.14 -13.32 -2.62
CA LEU A 439 3.95 -12.02 -1.97
C LEU A 439 4.62 -11.98 -0.58
N CYS A 440 4.40 -13.01 0.25
CA CYS A 440 5.08 -13.16 1.55
C CYS A 440 6.61 -13.09 1.37
N TRP A 441 7.16 -13.82 0.40
CA TRP A 441 8.59 -13.86 0.15
C TRP A 441 9.15 -12.48 -0.24
N ARG A 442 8.43 -11.74 -1.09
CA ARG A 442 8.83 -10.38 -1.49
C ARG A 442 8.85 -9.42 -0.31
N LEU A 443 7.84 -9.45 0.55
CA LEU A 443 7.77 -8.64 1.76
C LEU A 443 8.86 -9.01 2.78
N LYS A 444 9.13 -10.31 2.98
CA LYS A 444 10.25 -10.74 3.85
C LYS A 444 11.61 -10.32 3.29
N ARG A 445 11.79 -10.30 1.97
CA ARG A 445 13.01 -9.74 1.34
C ARG A 445 13.19 -8.25 1.60
N ALA A 446 12.10 -7.49 1.74
CA ALA A 446 12.13 -6.09 2.15
C ALA A 446 12.25 -5.89 3.68
N GLY A 447 12.28 -6.97 4.46
CA GLY A 447 12.51 -6.94 5.91
C GLY A 447 11.23 -6.95 6.76
N TYR A 448 10.05 -7.11 6.16
CA TYR A 448 8.81 -7.31 6.90
C TYR A 448 8.69 -8.74 7.45
N SER A 449 7.74 -8.94 8.36
CA SER A 449 7.45 -10.24 8.98
C SER A 449 6.04 -10.74 8.63
N VAL A 450 5.87 -12.06 8.77
CA VAL A 450 4.62 -12.78 8.47
C VAL A 450 4.33 -13.65 9.68
N TRP A 451 3.12 -13.59 10.22
CA TRP A 451 2.80 -14.22 11.50
C TRP A 451 1.57 -15.13 11.45
N CYS A 452 1.62 -16.20 12.23
CA CYS A 452 0.43 -16.91 12.66
C CYS A 452 0.06 -16.45 14.07
N VAL A 453 -1.19 -16.01 14.25
CA VAL A 453 -1.74 -15.52 15.52
C VAL A 453 -2.82 -16.51 15.98
N PRO A 454 -2.46 -17.56 16.75
CA PRO A 454 -3.33 -18.69 17.03
C PRO A 454 -4.45 -18.41 18.06
N GLN A 455 -4.42 -17.24 18.71
CA GLN A 455 -5.55 -16.73 19.48
C GLN A 455 -6.78 -16.46 18.60
N SER A 456 -6.57 -16.27 17.30
CA SER A 456 -7.63 -16.29 16.30
C SER A 456 -7.69 -17.66 15.64
N VAL A 457 -8.90 -18.19 15.48
CA VAL A 457 -9.16 -19.49 14.87
C VAL A 457 -10.20 -19.36 13.76
N VAL A 458 -9.97 -20.05 12.64
CA VAL A 458 -10.97 -20.20 11.57
C VAL A 458 -11.01 -21.65 11.12
N TYR A 459 -12.15 -22.07 10.57
CA TYR A 459 -12.34 -23.41 10.03
C TYR A 459 -12.50 -23.33 8.52
N HIS A 460 -11.59 -23.93 7.79
CA HIS A 460 -11.62 -23.92 6.34
C HIS A 460 -12.06 -25.29 5.84
N LEU A 461 -13.07 -25.32 4.96
CA LEU A 461 -13.55 -26.54 4.33
C LEU A 461 -12.39 -27.19 3.59
N GLY A 462 -11.74 -26.42 2.73
CA GLY A 462 -10.54 -26.83 2.00
C GLY A 462 -10.84 -27.98 1.04
N GLY A 463 -10.20 -27.97 -0.13
CA GLY A 463 -10.32 -29.06 -1.12
C GLY A 463 -9.59 -30.35 -0.71
N GLY A 464 -9.61 -30.72 0.58
CA GLY A 464 -8.81 -31.77 1.22
C GLY A 464 -9.03 -33.18 0.67
N THR A 465 -10.01 -33.38 -0.19
CA THR A 465 -10.29 -34.65 -0.89
C THR A 465 -9.90 -34.66 -2.38
N LEU A 466 -9.48 -33.52 -2.96
CA LEU A 466 -9.11 -33.41 -4.39
C LEU A 466 -7.58 -33.41 -4.63
N GLU A 467 -6.80 -33.77 -3.61
CA GLU A 467 -5.48 -33.19 -3.38
C GLU A 467 -4.38 -33.45 -4.41
N TYR A 468 -4.45 -34.49 -5.25
CA TYR A 468 -3.42 -34.76 -6.27
C TYR A 468 -3.94 -35.33 -7.59
N GLU A 469 -5.25 -35.51 -7.74
CA GLU A 469 -5.82 -36.09 -8.96
C GLU A 469 -6.14 -35.04 -10.03
N ASN A 470 -6.36 -33.78 -9.63
CA ASN A 470 -6.63 -32.71 -10.57
C ASN A 470 -5.33 -32.28 -11.28
N PRO A 471 -5.17 -32.57 -12.59
CA PRO A 471 -3.93 -32.27 -13.31
C PRO A 471 -3.66 -30.76 -13.42
N ARG A 472 -4.70 -29.91 -13.33
CA ARG A 472 -4.54 -28.45 -13.32
C ARG A 472 -3.87 -27.98 -12.03
N LYS A 473 -4.29 -28.52 -10.88
CA LYS A 473 -3.67 -28.21 -9.57
C LYS A 473 -2.21 -28.66 -9.53
N VAL A 474 -1.91 -29.85 -10.05
CA VAL A 474 -0.52 -30.34 -10.20
C VAL A 474 0.28 -29.39 -11.09
N PHE A 475 -0.22 -29.07 -12.28
CA PHE A 475 0.45 -28.14 -13.20
C PHE A 475 0.77 -26.78 -12.53
N LEU A 476 -0.21 -26.16 -11.87
CA LEU A 476 -0.05 -24.87 -11.22
C LEU A 476 0.98 -24.94 -10.08
N ASN A 477 0.90 -25.92 -9.18
CA ASN A 477 1.84 -26.02 -8.06
C ASN A 477 3.30 -26.19 -8.51
N PHE A 478 3.56 -27.07 -9.48
CA PHE A 478 4.92 -27.27 -9.99
C PHE A 478 5.43 -26.02 -10.73
N ARG A 479 4.62 -25.43 -11.61
CA ARG A 479 5.02 -24.22 -12.37
C ARG A 479 5.24 -23.03 -11.45
N ASN A 480 4.29 -22.76 -10.56
CA ASN A 480 4.29 -21.58 -9.71
C ASN A 480 5.38 -21.66 -8.63
N SER A 481 5.69 -22.87 -8.12
CA SER A 481 6.86 -23.07 -7.24
C SER A 481 8.17 -22.64 -7.94
N LEU A 482 8.35 -23.01 -9.21
CA LEU A 482 9.53 -22.59 -10.00
C LEU A 482 9.53 -21.08 -10.28
N TYR A 483 8.37 -20.46 -10.53
CA TYR A 483 8.27 -18.99 -10.62
C TYR A 483 8.70 -18.32 -9.32
N SER A 484 8.22 -18.79 -8.16
CA SER A 484 8.57 -18.21 -6.85
C SER A 484 10.07 -18.32 -6.58
N LEU A 485 10.67 -19.46 -6.93
CA LEU A 485 12.11 -19.64 -6.86
C LEU A 485 12.86 -18.64 -7.73
N LEU A 486 12.55 -18.58 -9.02
CA LEU A 486 13.22 -17.68 -9.96
C LEU A 486 13.07 -16.21 -9.58
N LYS A 487 11.92 -15.80 -9.03
CA LYS A 487 11.67 -14.42 -8.60
C LYS A 487 12.43 -14.03 -7.32
N ASN A 488 12.61 -14.96 -6.38
CA ASN A 488 12.99 -14.59 -5.00
C ASN A 488 14.32 -15.16 -4.50
N VAL A 489 14.81 -16.26 -5.06
CA VAL A 489 16.04 -16.91 -4.60
C VAL A 489 17.28 -16.25 -5.20
N PRO A 490 18.39 -16.05 -4.46
CA PRO A 490 19.62 -15.50 -5.04
C PRO A 490 20.12 -16.27 -6.27
N VAL A 491 20.60 -15.56 -7.28
CA VAL A 491 21.02 -16.14 -8.58
C VAL A 491 22.04 -17.27 -8.41
N ARG A 492 23.02 -17.09 -7.51
CA ARG A 492 24.03 -18.11 -7.20
C ARG A 492 23.42 -19.45 -6.78
N LYS A 493 22.30 -19.41 -6.04
CA LYS A 493 21.58 -20.62 -5.62
C LYS A 493 20.72 -21.20 -6.74
N LEU A 494 20.14 -20.35 -7.59
CA LEU A 494 19.32 -20.80 -8.72
C LEU A 494 20.09 -21.67 -9.73
N LEU A 495 21.38 -21.38 -9.93
CA LEU A 495 22.24 -22.10 -10.89
C LEU A 495 22.27 -23.62 -10.64
N TRP A 496 22.23 -24.06 -9.38
CA TRP A 496 22.15 -25.47 -9.04
C TRP A 496 20.73 -25.90 -8.64
N LEU A 497 19.94 -25.01 -8.06
CA LEU A 497 18.61 -25.35 -7.53
C LEU A 497 17.62 -25.67 -8.65
N ILE A 498 17.60 -24.92 -9.75
CA ILE A 498 16.66 -25.19 -10.86
C ILE A 498 16.93 -26.56 -11.51
N PRO A 499 18.19 -26.92 -11.86
CA PRO A 499 18.51 -28.28 -12.30
C PRO A 499 18.15 -29.37 -11.26
N ALA A 500 18.43 -29.14 -9.98
CA ALA A 500 18.05 -30.08 -8.93
C ALA A 500 16.52 -30.26 -8.84
N ARG A 501 15.75 -29.18 -8.97
CA ARG A 501 14.29 -29.22 -8.99
C ARG A 501 13.75 -29.98 -10.19
N PHE A 502 14.35 -29.83 -11.37
CA PHE A 502 13.98 -30.64 -12.52
C PHE A 502 14.10 -32.15 -12.24
N LEU A 503 15.20 -32.58 -11.62
CA LEU A 503 15.41 -33.99 -11.25
C LEU A 503 14.44 -34.45 -10.16
N LEU A 504 14.22 -33.65 -9.11
CA LEU A 504 13.31 -33.98 -8.02
C LEU A 504 11.85 -34.03 -8.46
N ASP A 505 11.44 -33.13 -9.35
CA ASP A 505 10.11 -33.14 -9.94
C ASP A 505 9.94 -34.37 -10.87
N GLY A 506 11.01 -34.80 -11.54
CA GLY A 506 11.07 -36.08 -12.27
C GLY A 506 10.86 -37.28 -11.35
N LEU A 507 11.49 -37.30 -10.17
CA LEU A 507 11.27 -38.33 -9.15
C LEU A 507 9.82 -38.36 -8.64
N ALA A 508 9.20 -37.18 -8.47
CA ALA A 508 7.77 -37.10 -8.19
C ALA A 508 6.93 -37.72 -9.33
N GLY A 509 7.32 -37.48 -10.59
CA GLY A 509 6.75 -38.12 -11.78
C GLY A 509 6.82 -39.65 -11.75
N VAL A 510 7.96 -40.23 -11.36
CA VAL A 510 8.11 -41.70 -11.19
C VAL A 510 7.14 -42.24 -10.13
N ARG A 511 6.98 -41.53 -9.02
CA ARG A 511 6.00 -41.90 -7.98
C ARG A 511 4.56 -41.81 -8.49
N PHE A 512 4.22 -40.83 -9.34
CA PHE A 512 2.91 -40.78 -10.02
C PHE A 512 2.72 -41.95 -10.99
N ALA A 513 3.76 -42.33 -11.73
CA ALA A 513 3.74 -43.48 -12.64
C ALA A 513 3.46 -44.79 -11.87
N ALA A 514 4.13 -44.98 -10.73
CA ALA A 514 3.90 -46.14 -9.86
C ALA A 514 2.45 -46.23 -9.31
N LYS A 515 1.69 -45.13 -9.36
CA LYS A 515 0.26 -45.08 -8.99
C LYS A 515 -0.68 -45.05 -10.19
N GLY A 516 -0.17 -45.20 -11.42
CA GLY A 516 -0.97 -45.11 -12.65
C GLY A 516 -1.48 -43.69 -12.99
N GLN A 517 -0.95 -42.64 -12.35
CA GLN A 517 -1.44 -41.26 -12.47
C GLN A 517 -0.77 -40.49 -13.63
N PHE A 518 -0.84 -41.02 -14.85
CA PHE A 518 -0.14 -40.45 -16.03
C PHE A 518 -0.54 -39.00 -16.38
N ARG A 519 -1.80 -38.61 -16.12
CA ARG A 519 -2.25 -37.22 -16.32
C ARG A 519 -1.49 -36.22 -15.43
N ALA A 520 -1.12 -36.63 -14.22
CA ALA A 520 -0.32 -35.82 -13.31
C ALA A 520 1.13 -35.70 -13.80
N ILE A 521 1.70 -36.76 -14.37
CA ILE A 521 3.04 -36.72 -14.99
C ILE A 521 3.05 -35.71 -16.13
N TRP A 522 2.06 -35.78 -17.02
CA TRP A 522 1.95 -34.84 -18.13
C TRP A 522 1.80 -33.40 -17.62
N ALA A 523 1.05 -33.19 -16.54
CA ALA A 523 0.96 -31.88 -15.89
C ALA A 523 2.30 -31.35 -15.38
N ILE A 524 3.18 -32.20 -14.81
CA ILE A 524 4.54 -31.82 -14.39
C ILE A 524 5.39 -31.43 -15.59
N VAL A 525 5.41 -32.25 -16.64
CA VAL A 525 6.16 -31.96 -17.88
C VAL A 525 5.73 -30.62 -18.47
N ARG A 526 4.42 -30.43 -18.58
CA ARG A 526 3.81 -29.19 -19.06
C ARG A 526 4.17 -27.98 -18.21
N ALA A 527 4.25 -28.15 -16.89
CA ALA A 527 4.64 -27.11 -15.95
C ALA A 527 6.07 -26.63 -16.21
N HIS A 528 7.00 -27.56 -16.45
CA HIS A 528 8.38 -27.24 -16.82
C HIS A 528 8.45 -26.52 -18.17
N PHE A 529 7.79 -27.02 -19.22
CA PHE A 529 7.73 -26.31 -20.51
C PHE A 529 7.16 -24.90 -20.38
N SER A 530 6.08 -24.73 -19.60
CA SER A 530 5.50 -23.41 -19.33
C SER A 530 6.47 -22.50 -18.59
N PHE A 531 7.18 -23.02 -17.58
CA PHE A 531 8.21 -22.29 -16.85
C PHE A 531 9.34 -21.82 -17.76
N TYR A 532 9.93 -22.71 -18.55
CA TYR A 532 11.03 -22.36 -19.45
C TYR A 532 10.59 -21.42 -20.59
N GLY A 533 9.39 -21.61 -21.14
CA GLY A 533 8.81 -20.69 -22.13
C GLY A 533 8.58 -19.28 -21.58
N ASN A 534 8.25 -19.15 -20.29
CA ASN A 534 8.06 -17.86 -19.63
C ASN A 534 9.30 -17.36 -18.88
N PHE A 535 10.44 -18.03 -18.98
CA PHE A 535 11.61 -17.76 -18.15
C PHE A 535 12.07 -16.30 -18.24
N ARG A 536 12.14 -15.73 -19.46
CA ARG A 536 12.52 -14.33 -19.68
C ARG A 536 11.52 -13.35 -19.05
N LYS A 537 10.23 -13.64 -19.15
CA LYS A 537 9.15 -12.83 -18.55
C LYS A 537 9.28 -12.82 -17.03
N THR A 538 9.43 -14.00 -16.42
CA THR A 538 9.60 -14.15 -14.97
C THR A 538 10.92 -13.52 -14.49
N LEU A 539 11.99 -13.59 -15.29
CA LEU A 539 13.26 -12.94 -14.99
C LEU A 539 13.14 -11.40 -15.02
N ARG A 540 12.38 -10.81 -15.94
CA ARG A 540 12.08 -9.36 -15.91
C ARG A 540 11.34 -8.98 -14.62
N LYS A 541 10.36 -9.78 -14.21
CA LYS A 541 9.62 -9.57 -12.95
C LYS A 541 10.54 -9.66 -11.73
N ARG A 542 11.55 -10.54 -11.74
CA ARG A 542 12.57 -10.59 -10.69
C ARG A 542 13.27 -9.25 -10.51
N PHE A 543 13.69 -8.60 -11.60
CA PHE A 543 14.36 -7.31 -11.55
C PHE A 543 13.44 -6.20 -11.06
N ALA A 544 12.21 -6.13 -11.56
CA ALA A 544 11.21 -5.17 -11.08
C ALA A 544 10.92 -5.32 -9.58
N VAL A 545 10.78 -6.57 -9.11
CA VAL A 545 10.61 -6.88 -7.69
C VAL A 545 11.83 -6.47 -6.87
N ALA A 546 13.05 -6.71 -7.37
CA ALA A 546 14.27 -6.29 -6.68
C ALA A 546 14.33 -4.76 -6.54
N GLU A 547 13.99 -4.03 -7.58
CA GLU A 547 13.94 -2.56 -7.55
C GLU A 547 12.92 -2.03 -6.52
N ILE A 548 11.72 -2.61 -6.48
CA ILE A 548 10.71 -2.28 -5.46
C ILE A 548 11.26 -2.54 -4.06
N ILE A 549 11.86 -3.72 -3.82
CA ILE A 549 12.43 -4.09 -2.53
C ILE A 549 13.55 -3.13 -2.10
N ASP A 550 14.42 -2.73 -3.03
CA ASP A 550 15.52 -1.81 -2.74
C ASP A 550 15.00 -0.41 -2.40
N LYS A 551 13.95 0.06 -3.08
CA LYS A 551 13.28 1.35 -2.81
C LYS A 551 12.46 1.34 -1.51
N GLN A 552 11.82 0.23 -1.19
CA GLN A 552 10.84 0.08 -0.10
C GLN A 552 11.39 -0.76 1.06
N LYS A 553 12.71 -0.71 1.25
CA LYS A 553 13.39 -1.53 2.25
C LYS A 553 13.06 -1.04 3.66
N PHE A 554 12.47 -1.92 4.46
CA PHE A 554 12.08 -1.64 5.84
C PHE A 554 13.16 -2.05 6.84
N LYS A 555 13.66 -3.29 6.73
CA LYS A 555 14.72 -3.89 7.57
C LYS A 555 15.61 -4.79 6.71
N PRO A 556 16.74 -5.31 7.23
CA PRO A 556 17.45 -6.40 6.59
C PRO A 556 16.52 -7.57 6.26
N GLN A 557 16.84 -8.33 5.22
CA GLN A 557 16.02 -9.45 4.77
C GLN A 557 15.66 -10.38 5.94
N ASN A 558 14.37 -10.57 6.13
CA ASN A 558 13.83 -11.49 7.11
C ASN A 558 13.86 -12.92 6.55
N ARG A 559 14.44 -13.85 7.32
CA ARG A 559 14.62 -15.26 6.92
C ARG A 559 13.88 -16.24 7.83
N SER A 560 13.06 -15.75 8.76
CA SER A 560 12.23 -16.58 9.65
C SER A 560 11.31 -17.50 8.83
N GLY A 561 11.08 -18.72 9.32
CA GLY A 561 10.26 -19.73 8.64
C GLY A 561 10.96 -20.50 7.51
N ILE A 562 12.26 -20.27 7.28
CA ILE A 562 13.07 -21.11 6.37
C ILE A 562 13.62 -22.31 7.14
N TYR A 563 13.22 -23.51 6.74
CA TYR A 563 13.81 -24.76 7.22
C TYR A 563 15.11 -25.07 6.45
N PRO A 564 16.26 -25.22 7.13
CA PRO A 564 17.55 -25.42 6.45
C PRO A 564 17.67 -26.80 5.78
N GLY A 565 16.83 -27.77 6.15
CA GLY A 565 16.83 -29.12 5.58
C GLY A 565 15.98 -29.27 4.33
N SER A 566 15.73 -30.53 3.95
CA SER A 566 14.76 -30.91 2.93
C SER A 566 13.56 -31.58 3.60
N ILE A 567 12.36 -31.04 3.39
CA ILE A 567 11.14 -31.63 3.96
C ILE A 567 10.85 -33.00 3.32
N ILE A 568 11.23 -33.17 2.05
CA ILE A 568 11.16 -34.46 1.34
C ILE A 568 12.03 -35.50 2.04
N ALA A 569 13.30 -35.18 2.31
CA ALA A 569 14.20 -36.10 3.00
C ALA A 569 13.73 -36.39 4.43
N ALA A 570 13.30 -35.36 5.17
CA ALA A 570 12.74 -35.52 6.51
C ALA A 570 11.56 -36.50 6.52
N HIS A 571 10.65 -36.39 5.55
CA HIS A 571 9.47 -37.23 5.49
C HIS A 571 9.77 -38.65 4.96
N TYR A 572 10.44 -38.77 3.82
CA TYR A 572 10.59 -40.06 3.15
C TYR A 572 11.77 -40.88 3.66
N LEU A 573 12.87 -40.23 4.06
CA LEU A 573 14.07 -40.92 4.57
C LEU A 573 14.05 -41.05 6.09
N ARG A 574 13.70 -39.96 6.80
CA ARG A 574 13.70 -39.94 8.28
C ARG A 574 12.32 -40.26 8.89
N ARG A 575 11.29 -40.47 8.06
CA ARG A 575 9.92 -40.82 8.48
C ARG A 575 9.28 -39.79 9.43
N ILE A 576 9.70 -38.52 9.35
CA ILE A 576 9.14 -37.44 10.15
C ILE A 576 7.75 -37.06 9.60
N LYS A 577 6.77 -37.02 10.50
CA LYS A 577 5.35 -36.80 10.18
C LYS A 577 4.69 -35.68 10.99
N GLU A 578 5.38 -35.15 11.99
CA GLU A 578 4.93 -34.05 12.86
C GLU A 578 5.94 -32.91 12.76
N PHE A 579 5.44 -31.68 12.75
CA PHE A 579 6.26 -30.48 12.60
C PHE A 579 7.24 -30.30 13.77
N SER A 580 6.84 -30.63 14.99
CA SER A 580 7.69 -30.54 16.19
C SER A 580 8.97 -31.40 16.14
N LYS A 581 9.06 -32.33 15.19
CA LYS A 581 10.19 -33.26 15.02
C LYS A 581 11.16 -32.84 13.90
N LEU A 582 10.93 -31.68 13.26
CA LEU A 582 11.72 -31.21 12.11
C LEU A 582 13.05 -30.56 12.43
#